data_AF-A0A1A9AQP1-F1
#
_entry.id   AF-A0A1A9AQP1-F1
#
_cell.length_a   1.000
_cell.length_b   1.000
_cell.length_c   1.000
_cell.angle_alpha   90.00
_cell.angle_beta   90.00
_cell.angle_gamma   90.00
#
_symmetry.space_group_name_H-M   'P 1'
#
loop_
_entity.id
_entity.type
_entity.pdbx_description
1 polymer ?
#
loop_
_entity_poly.entity_id
_entity_poly.type
_entity_poly.pdbx_seq_one_letter_code
_entity_poly.pdbx_strand_id
1 'polypeptide(L)'
;MENQDNSSCELYTDSIHNELKRNKDDINSSKHFCEHIPSNYGEYPRIIEICWEVASHLNYIGKTSLDDNKLKTYCSYLNYLLYDMVLNSNVGSDNYKFIYYIHTPWRRIISKPDFYKKEICQPIFSNMDKKYYAKWKKMFDYCTNSTYIQEKLSPTDSCAKSYCKYIDENKDLFGEFTKVCSIQNKKECPPFFKDCEKNIPSYILNLPQCREYKKSSESSQVTDKGVTVQMSADTARTLQETPLDSSSPMNQSSSSYSNTAMLTTFPTLTILAASLLMYKLTPFGSWLRPHLQRMTKINNISDEEGTELSYTSEYNDINSNEESYNIAYYSGENY
;
A
#
# COMPACT_ATOMS: atom_id res chain seq x y z
N MET A 1 -16.76 -5.42 -42.16
CA MET A 1 -17.27 -4.30 -41.31
C MET A 1 -17.95 -4.92 -40.13
N GLU A 2 -17.33 -4.84 -38.96
CA GLU A 2 -17.96 -5.17 -37.68
C GLU A 2 -17.92 -3.89 -36.82
N ASN A 3 -18.95 -3.66 -36.02
CA ASN A 3 -19.13 -2.40 -35.33
C ASN A 3 -18.24 -2.33 -34.09
N GLN A 4 -17.05 -1.75 -34.24
CA GLN A 4 -16.15 -1.45 -33.12
C GLN A 4 -16.58 -0.17 -32.37
N ASP A 5 -17.86 -0.09 -32.00
CA ASP A 5 -18.44 1.03 -31.24
C ASP A 5 -19.17 0.53 -29.99
N ASN A 6 -18.36 0.11 -29.02
CA ASN A 6 -18.74 0.07 -27.61
C ASN A 6 -17.48 0.34 -26.78
N SER A 7 -17.05 1.61 -26.79
CA SER A 7 -15.89 2.08 -26.04
C SER A 7 -16.17 2.05 -24.53
N SER A 8 -16.09 0.88 -23.92
CA SER A 8 -16.19 0.73 -22.47
C SER A 8 -15.13 1.58 -21.78
N CYS A 9 -15.55 2.42 -20.84
CA CYS A 9 -14.68 3.29 -20.04
C CYS A 9 -13.93 2.49 -18.95
N GLU A 10 -13.23 1.44 -19.37
CA GLU A 10 -12.50 0.51 -18.52
C GLU A 10 -11.36 1.24 -17.81
N LEU A 11 -11.36 1.16 -16.49
CA LEU A 11 -10.29 1.64 -15.64
C LEU A 11 -9.09 0.69 -15.74
N TYR A 12 -7.87 1.20 -15.60
CA TYR A 12 -6.68 0.37 -15.81
C TYR A 12 -6.63 -0.86 -14.88
N THR A 13 -7.07 -0.74 -13.61
CA THR A 13 -7.15 -1.90 -12.71
C THR A 13 -8.21 -2.93 -13.09
N ASP A 14 -9.26 -2.53 -13.80
CA ASP A 14 -10.28 -3.45 -14.32
C ASP A 14 -9.73 -4.19 -15.54
N SER A 15 -8.97 -3.50 -16.38
CA SER A 15 -8.21 -4.09 -17.49
C SER A 15 -7.20 -5.14 -16.98
N ILE A 16 -6.42 -4.81 -15.94
CA ILE A 16 -5.50 -5.76 -15.27
C ILE A 16 -6.29 -6.95 -14.68
N HIS A 17 -7.43 -6.69 -14.03
CA HIS A 17 -8.28 -7.76 -13.48
C HIS A 17 -8.76 -8.73 -14.57
N ASN A 18 -9.18 -8.18 -15.70
CA ASN A 18 -9.71 -8.92 -16.83
C ASN A 18 -8.60 -9.68 -17.58
N GLU A 19 -7.42 -9.09 -17.74
CA GLU A 19 -6.22 -9.74 -18.30
C GLU A 19 -5.77 -10.92 -17.43
N LEU A 20 -5.61 -10.70 -16.12
CA LEU A 20 -5.26 -11.75 -15.16
C LEU A 20 -6.30 -12.89 -15.14
N LYS A 21 -7.60 -12.57 -15.24
CA LYS A 21 -8.69 -13.57 -15.31
C LYS A 21 -8.70 -14.38 -16.60
N ARG A 22 -8.49 -13.73 -17.76
CA ARG A 22 -8.45 -14.40 -19.08
C ARG A 22 -7.22 -15.30 -19.19
N ASN A 23 -6.07 -14.81 -18.76
CA ASN A 23 -4.79 -15.51 -18.82
C ASN A 23 -4.46 -16.26 -17.52
N LYS A 24 -5.46 -16.90 -16.91
CA LYS A 24 -5.20 -17.89 -15.85
C LYS A 24 -4.50 -19.10 -16.48
N ASP A 25 -3.18 -19.09 -16.38
CA ASP A 25 -2.27 -20.23 -16.57
C ASP A 25 -2.91 -21.49 -15.96
N ASP A 26 -2.91 -22.62 -16.69
CA ASP A 26 -3.67 -23.82 -16.31
C ASP A 26 -3.58 -24.07 -14.80
N ILE A 27 -4.73 -23.93 -14.13
CA ILE A 27 -4.73 -23.82 -12.68
C ILE A 27 -4.14 -25.08 -12.04
N ASN A 28 -4.25 -26.24 -12.70
CA ASN A 28 -3.66 -27.51 -12.28
C ASN A 28 -2.14 -27.46 -12.21
N SER A 29 -1.48 -26.91 -13.24
CA SER A 29 -0.02 -26.65 -13.22
C SER A 29 0.44 -25.80 -12.01
N SER A 30 -0.44 -24.95 -11.48
CA SER A 30 -0.18 -24.06 -10.35
C SER A 30 -0.58 -24.63 -8.98
N LYS A 31 -1.34 -25.74 -8.91
CA LYS A 31 -1.84 -26.30 -7.63
C LYS A 31 -0.73 -26.73 -6.68
N HIS A 32 0.35 -27.30 -7.22
CA HIS A 32 1.39 -27.95 -6.43
C HIS A 32 2.14 -27.01 -5.47
N PHE A 33 2.21 -25.70 -5.79
CA PHE A 33 2.77 -24.71 -4.86
C PHE A 33 2.00 -24.66 -3.53
N CYS A 34 0.68 -24.84 -3.57
CA CYS A 34 -0.24 -24.71 -2.44
C CYS A 34 -0.37 -25.97 -1.57
N GLU A 35 0.21 -27.10 -1.97
CA GLU A 35 0.21 -28.38 -1.20
C GLU A 35 0.82 -28.24 0.20
N HIS A 36 1.62 -27.20 0.43
CA HIS A 36 2.31 -26.94 1.69
C HIS A 36 1.58 -25.95 2.61
N ILE A 37 0.34 -25.58 2.31
CA ILE A 37 -0.54 -24.93 3.30
C ILE A 37 -0.83 -25.97 4.40
N PRO A 38 -0.64 -25.66 5.70
CA PRO A 38 -0.78 -26.67 6.75
C PRO A 38 -2.19 -27.28 6.81
N SER A 39 -2.27 -28.58 7.10
CA SER A 39 -3.51 -29.38 6.99
C SER A 39 -4.70 -28.80 7.75
N ASN A 40 -4.47 -28.26 8.95
CA ASN A 40 -5.48 -27.59 9.78
C ASN A 40 -6.03 -26.27 9.19
N TYR A 41 -5.47 -25.81 8.07
CA TYR A 41 -6.03 -24.74 7.23
C TYR A 41 -6.41 -25.24 5.83
N GLY A 42 -5.94 -26.42 5.42
CA GLY A 42 -6.44 -27.15 4.25
C GLY A 42 -7.89 -27.63 4.41
N GLU A 43 -8.36 -27.75 5.66
CA GLU A 43 -9.79 -27.90 6.01
C GLU A 43 -10.67 -26.71 5.58
N TYR A 44 -10.08 -25.62 5.05
CA TYR A 44 -10.81 -24.52 4.42
C TYR A 44 -10.57 -24.51 2.89
N PRO A 45 -11.40 -25.20 2.08
CA PRO A 45 -11.25 -25.28 0.63
C PRO A 45 -11.06 -23.92 -0.04
N ARG A 46 -11.78 -22.89 0.43
CA ARG A 46 -11.69 -21.52 -0.13
C ARG A 46 -10.30 -20.88 0.02
N ILE A 47 -9.50 -21.25 1.03
CA ILE A 47 -8.13 -20.73 1.18
C ILE A 47 -7.18 -21.44 0.19
N ILE A 48 -7.41 -22.73 -0.07
CA ILE A 48 -6.72 -23.47 -1.13
C ILE A 48 -7.07 -22.88 -2.51
N GLU A 49 -8.36 -22.62 -2.78
CA GLU A 49 -8.84 -21.97 -4.01
C GLU A 49 -8.15 -20.62 -4.26
N ILE A 50 -8.14 -19.73 -3.26
CA ILE A 50 -7.48 -18.41 -3.36
C ILE A 50 -5.97 -18.58 -3.60
N CYS A 51 -5.33 -19.57 -2.96
CA CYS A 51 -3.93 -19.88 -3.24
C CYS A 51 -3.71 -20.31 -4.70
N TRP A 52 -4.56 -21.19 -5.25
CA TRP A 52 -4.49 -21.62 -6.65
C TRP A 52 -4.72 -20.46 -7.63
N GLU A 53 -5.66 -19.56 -7.35
CA GLU A 53 -5.88 -18.35 -8.16
C GLU A 53 -4.63 -17.44 -8.16
N VAL A 54 -4.09 -17.13 -6.99
CA VAL A 54 -2.88 -16.29 -6.85
C VAL A 54 -1.66 -16.95 -7.48
N ALA A 55 -1.50 -18.27 -7.35
CA ALA A 55 -0.41 -19.02 -7.98
C ALA A 55 -0.49 -19.00 -9.52
N SER A 56 -1.70 -19.17 -10.09
CA SER A 56 -1.94 -19.05 -11.54
C SER A 56 -1.63 -17.64 -12.04
N HIS A 57 -2.09 -16.60 -11.34
CA HIS A 57 -1.79 -15.21 -11.68
C HIS A 57 -0.29 -14.88 -11.60
N LEU A 58 0.44 -15.40 -10.60
CA LEU A 58 1.90 -15.23 -10.51
C LEU A 58 2.65 -15.93 -11.64
N ASN A 59 2.29 -17.17 -11.99
CA ASN A 59 2.94 -17.88 -13.09
C ASN A 59 2.70 -17.16 -14.43
N TYR A 60 1.51 -16.62 -14.66
CA TYR A 60 1.23 -15.75 -15.81
C TYR A 60 2.12 -14.48 -15.82
N ILE A 61 2.20 -13.76 -14.70
CA ILE A 61 3.04 -12.55 -14.59
C ILE A 61 4.51 -12.87 -14.85
N GLY A 62 5.02 -13.97 -14.28
CA GLY A 62 6.43 -14.38 -14.44
C GLY A 62 6.80 -14.80 -15.87
N LYS A 63 5.85 -15.40 -16.61
CA LYS A 63 6.01 -15.76 -18.03
C LYS A 63 5.85 -14.57 -18.98
N THR A 64 5.14 -13.52 -18.57
CA THR A 64 4.81 -12.39 -19.44
C THR A 64 5.96 -11.40 -19.46
N SER A 65 6.44 -11.05 -20.66
CA SER A 65 7.48 -10.04 -20.84
C SER A 65 6.94 -8.63 -20.55
N LEU A 66 6.94 -8.25 -19.27
CA LEU A 66 6.52 -6.95 -18.76
C LEU A 66 7.73 -6.05 -18.51
N ASP A 67 7.59 -4.76 -18.80
CA ASP A 67 8.51 -3.73 -18.29
C ASP A 67 8.39 -3.57 -16.77
N ASP A 68 9.42 -3.00 -16.13
CA ASP A 68 9.51 -2.83 -14.68
C ASP A 68 8.28 -2.10 -14.06
N ASN A 69 7.68 -1.16 -14.78
CA ASN A 69 6.55 -0.38 -14.28
C ASN A 69 5.26 -1.21 -14.32
N LYS A 70 5.02 -1.95 -15.42
CA LYS A 70 3.92 -2.93 -15.48
C LYS A 70 4.12 -4.05 -14.46
N LEU A 71 5.32 -4.61 -14.34
CA LEU A 71 5.63 -5.66 -13.36
C LEU A 71 5.35 -5.20 -11.93
N LYS A 72 5.83 -3.99 -11.55
CA LYS A 72 5.51 -3.36 -10.26
C LYS A 72 4.00 -3.21 -10.08
N THR A 73 3.29 -2.76 -11.11
CA THR A 73 1.84 -2.51 -11.05
C THR A 73 1.03 -3.82 -10.91
N TYR A 74 1.35 -4.84 -11.70
CA TYR A 74 0.65 -6.14 -11.70
C TYR A 74 0.90 -6.90 -10.38
N CYS A 75 2.14 -6.95 -9.91
CA CYS A 75 2.45 -7.59 -8.63
C CYS A 75 1.91 -6.80 -7.42
N SER A 76 1.84 -5.46 -7.49
CA SER A 76 1.15 -4.66 -6.47
C SER A 76 -0.36 -4.89 -6.49
N TYR A 77 -0.98 -4.92 -7.67
CA TYR A 77 -2.40 -5.21 -7.83
C TYR A 77 -2.76 -6.58 -7.24
N LEU A 78 -1.99 -7.62 -7.56
CA LEU A 78 -2.21 -8.98 -7.05
C LEU A 78 -2.00 -9.08 -5.53
N ASN A 79 -1.06 -8.31 -4.97
CA ASN A 79 -0.83 -8.24 -3.52
C ASN A 79 -2.10 -7.75 -2.78
N TYR A 80 -2.70 -6.65 -3.25
CA TYR A 80 -3.91 -6.12 -2.61
C TYR A 80 -5.18 -6.89 -3.02
N LEU A 81 -5.18 -7.57 -4.17
CA LEU A 81 -6.26 -8.49 -4.56
C LEU A 81 -6.30 -9.72 -3.64
N LEU A 82 -5.15 -10.30 -3.27
CA LEU A 82 -5.05 -11.37 -2.29
C LEU A 82 -5.70 -10.96 -0.95
N TYR A 83 -5.47 -9.72 -0.50
CA TYR A 83 -6.12 -9.20 0.70
C TYR A 83 -7.64 -9.22 0.54
N ASP A 84 -8.19 -8.61 -0.52
CA ASP A 84 -9.64 -8.58 -0.78
C ASP A 84 -10.25 -10.00 -0.88
N MET A 85 -9.61 -10.91 -1.62
CA MET A 85 -10.00 -12.32 -1.75
C MET A 85 -10.11 -13.02 -0.38
N VAL A 86 -9.13 -12.85 0.51
CA VAL A 86 -9.15 -13.46 1.85
C VAL A 86 -10.20 -12.80 2.74
N LEU A 87 -10.34 -11.47 2.70
CA LEU A 87 -11.33 -10.74 3.51
C LEU A 87 -12.77 -11.17 3.18
N ASN A 88 -13.05 -11.37 1.88
CA ASN A 88 -14.34 -11.74 1.31
C ASN A 88 -14.56 -13.27 1.26
N SER A 89 -13.62 -14.07 1.79
CA SER A 89 -13.71 -15.54 1.82
C SER A 89 -14.72 -16.09 2.85
N ASN A 90 -15.10 -15.28 3.84
CA ASN A 90 -15.90 -15.66 5.02
C ASN A 90 -15.31 -16.80 5.89
N VAL A 91 -14.06 -17.20 5.67
CA VAL A 91 -13.43 -18.36 6.34
C VAL A 91 -13.15 -18.11 7.84
N GLY A 92 -13.01 -16.85 8.29
CA GLY A 92 -12.94 -16.55 9.71
C GLY A 92 -12.33 -15.19 10.06
N SER A 93 -11.96 -15.03 11.34
CA SER A 93 -11.28 -13.84 11.88
C SER A 93 -9.78 -13.80 11.53
N ASP A 94 -9.14 -14.95 11.37
CA ASP A 94 -7.68 -15.14 11.22
C ASP A 94 -7.11 -14.80 9.82
N ASN A 95 -7.69 -13.80 9.16
CA ASN A 95 -7.37 -13.31 7.81
C ASN A 95 -5.85 -13.08 7.62
N TYR A 96 -5.17 -12.55 8.64
CA TYR A 96 -3.72 -12.35 8.70
C TYR A 96 -2.92 -13.65 8.48
N LYS A 97 -3.36 -14.77 9.09
CA LYS A 97 -2.70 -16.07 8.95
C LYS A 97 -2.90 -16.63 7.54
N PHE A 98 -4.11 -16.55 6.99
CA PHE A 98 -4.37 -17.01 5.61
C PHE A 98 -3.51 -16.27 4.57
N ILE A 99 -3.41 -14.94 4.69
CA ILE A 99 -2.51 -14.11 3.88
C ILE A 99 -1.05 -14.60 4.03
N TYR A 100 -0.57 -14.77 5.28
CA TYR A 100 0.79 -15.26 5.56
C TYR A 100 1.07 -16.65 4.96
N TYR A 101 0.12 -17.59 5.02
CA TYR A 101 0.29 -18.91 4.43
C TYR A 101 0.34 -18.86 2.91
N ILE A 102 -0.41 -17.97 2.24
CA ILE A 102 -0.37 -17.78 0.78
C ILE A 102 0.91 -17.03 0.34
N HIS A 103 1.52 -16.23 1.22
CA HIS A 103 2.84 -15.63 0.96
C HIS A 103 4.00 -16.64 0.88
N THR A 104 3.79 -17.89 1.34
CA THR A 104 4.79 -18.97 1.23
C THR A 104 4.88 -19.55 -0.19
N PRO A 105 3.80 -20.05 -0.83
CA PRO A 105 3.81 -20.42 -2.25
C PRO A 105 4.15 -19.23 -3.16
N TRP A 106 3.68 -18.02 -2.83
CA TRP A 106 4.08 -16.80 -3.55
C TRP A 106 5.60 -16.69 -3.65
N ARG A 107 6.31 -16.74 -2.51
CA ARG A 107 7.79 -16.66 -2.48
C ARG A 107 8.46 -17.79 -3.26
N ARG A 108 7.89 -19.00 -3.25
CA ARG A 108 8.39 -20.14 -4.04
C ARG A 108 8.29 -19.88 -5.54
N ILE A 109 7.15 -19.33 -6.01
CA ILE A 109 6.92 -19.04 -7.42
C ILE A 109 7.85 -17.94 -7.93
N ILE A 110 8.00 -16.83 -7.20
CA ILE A 110 8.90 -15.75 -7.60
C ILE A 110 10.40 -16.11 -7.44
N SER A 111 10.73 -17.19 -6.73
CA SER A 111 12.13 -17.65 -6.57
C SER A 111 12.62 -18.58 -7.67
N LYS A 112 11.78 -18.92 -8.66
CA LYS A 112 12.21 -19.71 -9.81
C LYS A 112 13.20 -18.93 -10.70
N PRO A 113 14.11 -19.61 -11.44
CA PRO A 113 15.06 -18.94 -12.33
C PRO A 113 14.44 -18.15 -13.50
N ASP A 114 13.24 -18.52 -13.94
CA ASP A 114 12.49 -17.87 -15.03
C ASP A 114 11.72 -16.61 -14.58
N PHE A 115 11.59 -16.35 -13.28
CA PHE A 115 10.84 -15.19 -12.78
C PHE A 115 11.69 -13.90 -12.81
N TYR A 116 11.46 -13.06 -13.80
CA TYR A 116 12.17 -11.78 -13.96
C TYR A 116 11.97 -10.83 -12.76
N LYS A 117 13.07 -10.23 -12.29
CA LYS A 117 13.13 -9.22 -11.20
C LYS A 117 12.20 -9.52 -10.01
N LYS A 118 12.27 -10.74 -9.47
CA LYS A 118 11.49 -11.21 -8.31
C LYS A 118 11.31 -10.22 -7.14
N GLU A 119 12.31 -9.37 -6.88
CA GLU A 119 12.26 -8.37 -5.81
C GLU A 119 11.16 -7.30 -6.00
N ILE A 120 10.78 -7.01 -7.26
CA ILE A 120 9.63 -6.14 -7.60
C ILE A 120 8.30 -6.81 -7.20
N CYS A 121 8.28 -8.14 -7.16
CA CYS A 121 7.09 -8.96 -6.93
C CYS A 121 7.09 -9.66 -5.56
N GLN A 122 7.84 -9.16 -4.57
CA GLN A 122 7.76 -9.69 -3.20
C GLN A 122 6.35 -9.51 -2.61
N PRO A 123 5.87 -10.46 -1.78
CA PRO A 123 4.60 -10.30 -1.08
C PRO A 123 4.72 -9.26 0.03
N ILE A 124 3.92 -8.21 -0.07
CA ILE A 124 3.84 -7.09 0.86
C ILE A 124 3.08 -7.56 2.10
N PHE A 125 3.58 -7.22 3.29
CA PHE A 125 2.97 -7.68 4.54
C PHE A 125 3.00 -6.58 5.60
N SER A 126 1.83 -6.21 6.11
CA SER A 126 1.67 -5.31 7.25
C SER A 126 0.73 -5.94 8.26
N ASN A 127 1.05 -5.82 9.56
CA ASN A 127 0.20 -6.27 10.66
C ASN A 127 -0.62 -5.07 11.15
N MET A 128 -1.91 -5.07 10.81
CA MET A 128 -2.81 -3.92 10.83
C MET A 128 -4.27 -4.36 10.95
N ASP A 129 -5.16 -3.44 11.32
CA ASP A 129 -6.60 -3.71 11.49
C ASP A 129 -7.25 -4.14 10.16
N LYS A 130 -8.10 -5.20 10.22
CA LYS A 130 -8.82 -5.80 9.08
C LYS A 130 -9.52 -4.75 8.21
N LYS A 131 -10.05 -3.66 8.80
CA LYS A 131 -10.76 -2.60 8.06
C LYS A 131 -9.87 -1.87 7.05
N TYR A 132 -8.57 -1.78 7.30
CA TYR A 132 -7.64 -1.11 6.39
C TYR A 132 -7.14 -2.02 5.27
N TYR A 133 -7.07 -3.35 5.45
CA TYR A 133 -6.77 -4.27 4.34
C TYR A 133 -7.80 -4.10 3.20
N ALA A 134 -9.10 -4.00 3.55
CA ALA A 134 -10.18 -3.75 2.58
C ALA A 134 -10.03 -2.41 1.85
N LYS A 135 -9.55 -1.38 2.57
CA LYS A 135 -9.33 -0.04 1.99
C LYS A 135 -8.03 0.06 1.18
N TRP A 136 -7.01 -0.73 1.50
CA TRP A 136 -5.74 -0.76 0.76
C TRP A 136 -5.93 -1.14 -0.70
N LYS A 137 -6.78 -2.13 -1.00
CA LYS A 137 -7.13 -2.48 -2.39
C LYS A 137 -7.81 -1.31 -3.12
N LYS A 138 -8.87 -0.74 -2.53
CA LYS A 138 -9.61 0.39 -3.11
C LYS A 138 -8.73 1.63 -3.31
N MET A 139 -7.81 1.90 -2.37
CA MET A 139 -6.85 3.00 -2.48
C MET A 139 -5.79 2.71 -3.55
N PHE A 140 -5.31 1.48 -3.70
CA PHE A 140 -4.42 1.10 -4.80
C PHE A 140 -5.10 1.27 -6.16
N ASP A 141 -6.36 0.85 -6.27
CA ASP A 141 -7.17 1.03 -7.46
C ASP A 141 -7.34 2.52 -7.78
N TYR A 142 -7.72 3.35 -6.80
CA TYR A 142 -7.78 4.81 -6.96
C TYR A 142 -6.45 5.40 -7.46
N CYS A 143 -5.32 5.01 -6.87
CA CYS A 143 -4.00 5.54 -7.22
C CYS A 143 -3.57 5.17 -8.65
N THR A 144 -3.74 3.90 -9.02
CA THR A 144 -3.40 3.39 -10.36
C THR A 144 -4.32 4.01 -11.41
N ASN A 145 -5.63 4.02 -11.16
CA ASN A 145 -6.61 4.56 -12.09
C ASN A 145 -6.53 6.07 -12.23
N SER A 146 -6.29 6.83 -11.14
CA SER A 146 -6.13 8.29 -11.23
C SER A 146 -4.94 8.70 -12.11
N THR A 147 -3.87 7.90 -12.10
CA THR A 147 -2.70 8.14 -12.97
C THR A 147 -3.07 7.91 -14.45
N TYR A 148 -3.64 6.74 -14.75
CA TYR A 148 -4.16 6.40 -16.09
C TYR A 148 -5.23 7.39 -16.61
N ILE A 149 -6.13 7.85 -15.73
CA ILE A 149 -7.14 8.87 -16.05
C ILE A 149 -6.45 10.17 -16.45
N GLN A 150 -5.50 10.69 -15.65
CA GLN A 150 -4.79 11.93 -16.00
C GLN A 150 -4.02 11.84 -17.33
N GLU A 151 -3.53 10.64 -17.69
CA GLU A 151 -2.87 10.39 -18.98
C GLU A 151 -3.85 10.31 -20.16
N LYS A 152 -5.07 9.79 -19.96
CA LYS A 152 -6.09 9.66 -21.02
C LYS A 152 -7.03 10.85 -21.18
N LEU A 153 -7.28 11.63 -20.12
CA LEU A 153 -8.38 12.58 -20.03
C LEU A 153 -8.21 13.74 -21.03
N SER A 154 -8.79 13.60 -22.22
CA SER A 154 -8.72 14.61 -23.29
C SER A 154 -10.06 15.34 -23.46
N PRO A 155 -10.09 16.54 -24.07
CA PRO A 155 -11.35 17.26 -24.34
C PRO A 155 -12.32 16.53 -25.28
N THR A 156 -11.85 15.50 -25.99
CA THR A 156 -12.60 14.66 -26.92
C THR A 156 -12.90 13.25 -26.37
N ASP A 157 -12.50 12.96 -25.14
CA ASP A 157 -12.70 11.65 -24.50
C ASP A 157 -14.16 11.49 -24.04
N SER A 158 -14.91 10.60 -24.70
CA SER A 158 -16.29 10.26 -24.34
C SER A 158 -16.40 9.67 -22.92
N CYS A 159 -15.31 9.12 -22.39
CA CYS A 159 -15.23 8.59 -21.04
C CYS A 159 -14.90 9.64 -19.97
N ALA A 160 -14.59 10.89 -20.34
CA ALA A 160 -14.20 11.94 -19.39
C ALA A 160 -15.21 12.10 -18.25
N LYS A 161 -16.52 12.12 -18.56
CA LYS A 161 -17.57 12.23 -17.53
C LYS A 161 -17.56 11.05 -16.55
N SER A 162 -17.31 9.84 -17.03
CA SER A 162 -17.24 8.61 -16.22
C SER A 162 -15.98 8.59 -15.34
N TYR A 163 -14.82 9.00 -15.90
CA TYR A 163 -13.58 9.11 -15.14
C TYR A 163 -13.66 10.20 -14.07
N CYS A 164 -14.21 11.38 -14.36
CA CYS A 164 -14.42 12.43 -13.37
C CYS A 164 -15.38 11.98 -12.25
N LYS A 165 -16.44 11.21 -12.59
CA LYS A 165 -17.31 10.58 -11.57
C LYS A 165 -16.53 9.65 -10.65
N TYR A 166 -15.69 8.76 -11.21
CA TYR A 166 -14.87 7.83 -10.43
C TYR A 166 -13.94 8.55 -9.44
N ILE A 167 -13.33 9.67 -9.85
CA ILE A 167 -12.49 10.48 -8.98
C ILE A 167 -13.29 11.09 -7.82
N ASP A 168 -14.49 11.63 -8.09
CA ASP A 168 -15.34 12.21 -7.04
C ASP A 168 -15.87 11.15 -6.06
N GLU A 169 -16.25 9.97 -6.55
CA GLU A 169 -16.73 8.84 -5.72
C GLU A 169 -15.65 8.27 -4.79
N ASN A 170 -14.36 8.55 -5.05
CA ASN A 170 -13.23 8.10 -4.22
C ASN A 170 -12.56 9.22 -3.40
N LYS A 171 -13.04 10.47 -3.48
CA LYS A 171 -12.38 11.63 -2.84
C LYS A 171 -12.25 11.50 -1.32
N ASP A 172 -13.26 10.94 -0.66
CA ASP A 172 -13.29 10.77 0.79
C ASP A 172 -12.33 9.65 1.25
N LEU A 173 -12.17 8.61 0.42
CA LEU A 173 -11.17 7.57 0.64
C LEU A 173 -9.75 8.14 0.52
N PHE A 174 -9.48 8.99 -0.47
CA PHE A 174 -8.20 9.71 -0.56
C PHE A 174 -7.97 10.60 0.67
N GLY A 175 -8.97 11.40 1.05
CA GLY A 175 -8.89 12.29 2.22
C GLY A 175 -8.73 11.57 3.56
N GLU A 176 -9.17 10.32 3.68
CA GLU A 176 -8.84 9.44 4.82
C GLU A 176 -7.36 9.06 4.80
N PHE A 177 -6.85 8.57 3.67
CA PHE A 177 -5.46 8.11 3.57
C PHE A 177 -4.46 9.26 3.70
N THR A 178 -4.76 10.46 3.19
CA THR A 178 -3.93 11.66 3.45
C THR A 178 -3.74 11.88 4.96
N LYS A 179 -4.80 11.74 5.76
CA LYS A 179 -4.74 11.90 7.23
C LYS A 179 -4.00 10.74 7.90
N VAL A 180 -4.22 9.51 7.47
CA VAL A 180 -3.56 8.31 8.02
C VAL A 180 -2.05 8.31 7.73
N CYS A 181 -1.65 8.68 6.51
CA CYS A 181 -0.26 8.72 6.06
C CYS A 181 0.52 9.98 6.50
N SER A 182 -0.17 11.08 6.87
CA SER A 182 0.48 12.25 7.48
C SER A 182 1.19 11.94 8.81
N ILE A 183 0.87 10.81 9.46
CA ILE A 183 1.50 10.36 10.69
C ILE A 183 2.62 9.37 10.34
N GLN A 184 3.87 9.75 10.64
CA GLN A 184 5.03 8.90 10.39
C GLN A 184 4.88 7.51 11.03
N ASN A 185 5.36 6.48 10.33
CA ASN A 185 5.41 5.08 10.79
C ASN A 185 4.04 4.43 11.11
N LYS A 186 2.91 4.99 10.67
CA LYS A 186 1.62 4.30 10.75
C LYS A 186 1.57 3.08 9.83
N LYS A 187 1.38 1.89 10.41
CA LYS A 187 1.27 0.60 9.69
C LYS A 187 0.05 0.53 8.76
N GLU A 188 -0.91 1.42 8.95
CA GLU A 188 -2.13 1.51 8.14
C GLU A 188 -1.94 2.39 6.89
N CYS A 189 -0.82 3.10 6.77
CA CYS A 189 -0.42 3.76 5.53
C CYS A 189 0.27 2.73 4.59
N PRO A 190 -0.20 2.54 3.35
CA PRO A 190 0.40 1.58 2.44
C PRO A 190 1.67 2.13 1.75
N PRO A 191 2.67 1.29 1.44
CA PRO A 191 3.93 1.74 0.82
C PRO A 191 3.76 2.52 -0.49
N PHE A 192 2.71 2.24 -1.27
CA PHE A 192 2.44 2.92 -2.54
C PHE A 192 1.83 4.32 -2.39
N PHE A 193 1.35 4.72 -1.20
CA PHE A 193 0.62 5.98 -1.06
C PHE A 193 1.48 7.20 -1.43
N LYS A 194 2.79 7.14 -1.15
CA LYS A 194 3.75 8.19 -1.52
C LYS A 194 3.78 8.48 -3.04
N ASP A 195 3.71 7.45 -3.88
CA ASP A 195 3.65 7.59 -5.34
C ASP A 195 2.30 8.21 -5.80
N CYS A 196 1.30 8.21 -4.91
CA CYS A 196 -0.08 8.61 -5.12
C CYS A 196 -0.45 9.97 -4.50
N GLU A 197 0.39 10.58 -3.64
CA GLU A 197 0.12 11.88 -3.02
C GLU A 197 -0.16 13.00 -4.04
N LYS A 198 0.37 12.86 -5.26
CA LYS A 198 0.09 13.73 -6.42
C LYS A 198 -1.34 13.64 -6.97
N ASN A 199 -2.04 12.53 -6.78
CA ASN A 199 -3.34 12.22 -7.38
C ASN A 199 -4.51 12.83 -6.58
N ILE A 200 -4.44 14.15 -6.35
CA ILE A 200 -5.39 14.88 -5.50
C ILE A 200 -6.74 15.01 -6.23
N PRO A 201 -7.85 14.49 -5.67
CA PRO A 201 -9.15 14.44 -6.37
C PRO A 201 -9.62 15.82 -6.86
N SER A 202 -9.50 16.85 -6.03
CA SER A 202 -9.93 18.20 -6.36
C SER A 202 -9.13 18.84 -7.51
N TYR A 203 -7.87 18.47 -7.71
CA TYR A 203 -7.06 18.96 -8.82
C TYR A 203 -7.51 18.32 -10.13
N ILE A 204 -7.73 17.00 -10.14
CA ILE A 204 -8.22 16.26 -11.32
C ILE A 204 -9.64 16.74 -11.68
N LEU A 205 -10.53 16.90 -10.70
CA LEU A 205 -11.89 17.44 -10.89
C LEU A 205 -11.91 18.91 -11.35
N ASN A 206 -10.83 19.66 -11.16
CA ASN A 206 -10.69 21.04 -11.65
C ASN A 206 -10.20 21.14 -13.10
N LEU A 207 -9.82 20.02 -13.73
CA LEU A 207 -9.46 20.00 -15.15
C LEU A 207 -10.67 20.37 -16.03
N PRO A 208 -10.49 21.12 -17.14
CA PRO A 208 -11.56 21.53 -18.06
C PRO A 208 -12.46 20.37 -18.53
N GLN A 209 -11.90 19.18 -18.70
CA GLN A 209 -12.56 17.95 -19.12
C GLN A 209 -13.65 17.50 -18.13
N CYS A 210 -13.52 17.81 -16.83
CA CYS A 210 -14.52 17.51 -15.80
C CYS A 210 -15.66 18.54 -15.71
N ARG A 211 -15.69 19.57 -16.58
CA ARG A 211 -16.71 20.63 -16.57
C ARG A 211 -18.14 20.11 -16.74
N GLU A 212 -18.35 19.11 -17.61
CA GLU A 212 -19.69 18.56 -17.84
C GLU A 212 -20.18 17.69 -16.68
N TYR A 213 -19.26 16.92 -16.08
CA TYR A 213 -19.54 16.15 -14.87
C TYR A 213 -20.03 17.07 -13.75
N LYS A 214 -19.28 18.14 -13.43
CA LYS A 214 -19.63 19.13 -12.40
C LYS A 214 -21.00 19.78 -12.61
N LYS A 215 -21.29 20.27 -13.82
CA LYS A 215 -22.61 20.82 -14.16
C LYS A 215 -23.74 19.84 -13.86
N SER A 216 -23.54 18.55 -14.14
CA SER A 216 -24.55 17.52 -13.85
C SER A 216 -24.67 17.18 -12.35
N SER A 217 -23.57 17.13 -11.60
CA SER A 217 -23.63 16.84 -10.15
C SER A 217 -24.21 18.01 -9.34
N GLU A 218 -23.88 19.25 -9.68
CA GLU A 218 -24.42 20.45 -9.04
C GLU A 218 -25.94 20.54 -9.24
N SER A 219 -26.40 20.30 -10.48
CA SER A 219 -27.83 20.28 -10.81
C SER A 219 -28.61 19.24 -10.00
N SER A 220 -28.03 18.05 -9.74
CA SER A 220 -28.69 16.97 -8.99
C SER A 220 -28.82 17.24 -7.47
N GLN A 221 -28.05 18.20 -6.91
CA GLN A 221 -28.14 18.53 -5.48
C GLN A 221 -29.24 19.56 -5.16
N VAL A 222 -29.80 20.24 -6.17
CA VAL A 222 -30.83 21.27 -5.96
C VAL A 222 -32.21 20.66 -5.66
N THR A 223 -32.48 19.44 -6.14
CA THR A 223 -33.80 18.78 -6.02
C THR A 223 -34.11 18.14 -4.66
N ASP A 224 -33.12 17.96 -3.77
CA ASP A 224 -33.30 17.27 -2.48
C ASP A 224 -33.68 18.21 -1.30
N LYS A 225 -33.98 19.50 -1.60
CA LYS A 225 -34.42 20.50 -0.63
C LYS A 225 -35.61 21.32 -1.13
N GLY A 226 -36.70 20.65 -1.51
CA GLY A 226 -37.84 21.34 -2.13
C GLY A 226 -39.20 20.64 -2.21
N VAL A 227 -39.47 19.58 -1.43
CA VAL A 227 -40.83 18.98 -1.41
C VAL A 227 -41.71 19.64 -0.35
N THR A 228 -42.08 20.90 -0.59
CA THR A 228 -43.25 21.50 0.07
C THR A 228 -44.50 20.90 -0.58
N VAL A 229 -45.31 20.17 0.19
CA VAL A 229 -46.49 19.47 -0.35
C VAL A 229 -47.51 20.48 -0.86
N GLN A 230 -47.70 20.55 -2.17
CA GLN A 230 -48.70 21.38 -2.82
C GLN A 230 -49.79 20.46 -3.41
N MET A 231 -50.73 20.06 -2.55
CA MET A 231 -51.86 19.22 -2.92
C MET A 231 -52.83 19.99 -3.82
N SER A 232 -53.25 19.38 -4.94
CA SER A 232 -54.30 19.93 -5.79
C SER A 232 -55.64 20.04 -5.05
N ALA A 233 -56.46 21.03 -5.40
CA ALA A 233 -57.75 21.26 -4.79
C ALA A 233 -58.84 20.29 -5.31
N ASP A 234 -59.75 19.85 -4.42
CA ASP A 234 -61.17 19.78 -4.79
C ASP A 234 -62.14 19.91 -3.58
N THR A 235 -63.21 20.67 -3.81
CA THR A 235 -64.55 20.74 -3.17
C THR A 235 -64.81 20.15 -1.76
N ALA A 236 -65.15 21.02 -0.78
CA ALA A 236 -66.45 20.96 -0.03
C ALA A 236 -66.69 22.08 1.04
N ARG A 237 -67.77 22.86 0.84
CA ARG A 237 -68.76 23.40 1.82
C ARG A 237 -68.37 24.18 3.12
N THR A 238 -68.71 25.48 3.08
CA THR A 238 -69.69 26.15 3.99
C THR A 238 -69.22 26.88 5.28
N LEU A 239 -69.45 28.21 5.30
CA LEU A 239 -69.40 29.19 6.43
C LEU A 239 -68.00 29.42 7.07
N GLN A 240 -67.64 30.60 7.61
CA GLN A 240 -68.39 31.82 7.98
C GLN A 240 -67.53 33.10 7.74
N GLU A 241 -68.12 34.31 7.76
CA GLU A 241 -67.44 35.60 7.46
C GLU A 241 -66.90 36.37 8.68
N THR A 242 -66.20 37.49 8.39
CA THR A 242 -65.86 38.70 9.21
C THR A 242 -64.40 38.86 9.73
N PRO A 243 -63.84 40.10 9.79
CA PRO A 243 -62.42 40.36 9.46
C PRO A 243 -61.64 41.27 10.45
N LEU A 244 -60.49 41.83 9.99
CA LEU A 244 -59.55 42.78 10.66
C LEU A 244 -58.65 42.07 11.73
N ASP A 245 -57.43 42.47 12.09
CA ASP A 245 -56.43 43.47 11.61
C ASP A 245 -55.03 43.08 12.22
N SER A 246 -53.85 43.68 12.00
CA SER A 246 -53.36 44.81 11.17
C SER A 246 -51.82 44.75 10.97
N SER A 247 -51.27 45.67 10.17
CA SER A 247 -49.89 46.20 10.21
C SER A 247 -48.69 45.39 9.67
N SER A 248 -47.80 46.15 9.01
CA SER A 248 -46.43 45.84 8.54
C SER A 248 -45.57 47.10 8.89
N PRO A 249 -44.28 47.31 8.52
CA PRO A 249 -43.27 46.41 7.94
C PRO A 249 -41.83 46.62 8.54
N MET A 250 -40.82 45.99 7.89
CA MET A 250 -39.44 46.49 7.61
C MET A 250 -38.42 46.84 8.72
N ASN A 251 -37.23 46.23 8.65
CA ASN A 251 -35.89 46.83 8.33
C ASN A 251 -34.78 45.78 8.58
N GLN A 252 -33.77 45.55 7.73
CA GLN A 252 -32.65 46.42 7.30
C GLN A 252 -31.74 46.88 8.47
N SER A 253 -30.40 46.80 8.43
CA SER A 253 -29.46 46.20 7.45
C SER A 253 -28.00 46.23 8.01
N SER A 254 -27.12 45.30 7.58
CA SER A 254 -25.63 45.40 7.44
C SER A 254 -24.79 46.18 8.48
N SER A 255 -23.61 45.70 8.93
CA SER A 255 -22.38 45.71 8.09
C SER A 255 -21.08 45.36 8.88
N SER A 256 -19.97 45.21 8.13
CA SER A 256 -18.58 45.54 8.50
C SER A 256 -17.76 44.67 9.47
N TYR A 257 -16.86 43.90 8.83
CA TYR A 257 -15.45 43.65 9.17
C TYR A 257 -14.77 44.55 10.23
N SER A 258 -13.84 43.94 10.98
CA SER A 258 -12.63 44.62 11.49
C SER A 258 -11.43 43.66 11.49
N ASN A 259 -10.24 44.16 11.10
CA ASN A 259 -8.97 43.41 11.16
C ASN A 259 -8.26 43.65 12.49
N THR A 260 -7.54 42.64 13.01
CA THR A 260 -6.59 42.83 14.13
C THR A 260 -5.33 42.02 13.89
N ALA A 261 -4.30 42.68 13.37
CA ALA A 261 -2.93 42.14 13.39
C ALA A 261 -2.31 42.46 14.76
N MET A 262 -1.86 41.44 15.48
CA MET A 262 -1.12 41.62 16.74
C MET A 262 0.25 40.95 16.68
N LEU A 263 1.25 41.65 17.21
CA LEU A 263 2.66 41.31 17.11
C LEU A 263 3.08 40.39 18.26
N THR A 264 3.53 39.17 17.97
CA THR A 264 4.24 38.31 18.96
C THR A 264 5.38 37.55 18.30
N THR A 265 6.63 37.87 18.67
CA THR A 265 7.84 37.22 18.16
C THR A 265 8.69 36.65 19.30
N PHE A 266 9.41 35.55 18.99
CA PHE A 266 10.41 34.87 19.83
C PHE A 266 9.99 34.24 21.19
N PRO A 267 9.78 32.91 21.18
CA PRO A 267 10.12 32.03 22.30
C PRO A 267 11.14 30.93 21.92
N THR A 268 11.78 31.01 20.76
CA THR A 268 12.58 29.90 20.18
C THR A 268 14.02 29.81 20.71
N LEU A 269 14.66 30.94 21.04
CA LEU A 269 16.08 30.97 21.44
C LEU A 269 16.32 30.40 22.85
N THR A 270 15.36 30.52 23.76
CA THR A 270 15.44 29.96 25.13
C THR A 270 15.44 28.43 25.12
N ILE A 271 14.68 27.81 24.21
CA ILE A 271 14.60 26.35 24.06
C ILE A 271 15.94 25.78 23.56
N LEU A 272 16.60 26.47 22.62
CA LEU A 272 17.90 26.06 22.07
C LEU A 272 19.05 26.14 23.09
N ALA A 273 19.01 27.10 24.02
CA ALA A 273 20.00 27.16 25.10
C ALA A 273 19.87 26.00 26.10
N ALA A 274 18.63 25.62 26.44
CA ALA A 274 18.35 24.54 27.40
C ALA A 274 18.77 23.15 26.88
N SER A 275 18.56 22.86 25.59
CA SER A 275 18.91 21.55 25.01
C SER A 275 20.43 21.30 24.97
N LEU A 276 21.23 22.34 24.73
CA LEU A 276 22.70 22.25 24.76
C LEU A 276 23.26 21.94 26.16
N LEU A 277 22.63 22.46 27.22
CA LEU A 277 23.00 22.14 28.60
C LEU A 277 22.66 20.69 28.97
N MET A 278 21.48 20.21 28.57
CA MET A 278 21.08 18.81 28.76
C MET A 278 22.03 17.85 28.02
N TYR A 279 22.45 18.18 26.79
CA TYR A 279 23.43 17.37 26.06
C TYR A 279 24.78 17.26 26.79
N LYS A 280 25.25 18.35 27.43
CA LYS A 280 26.53 18.37 28.16
C LYS A 280 26.49 17.67 29.52
N LEU A 281 25.30 17.51 30.12
CA LEU A 281 25.13 16.95 31.47
C LEU A 281 24.65 15.49 31.54
N THR A 282 24.31 14.86 30.40
CA THR A 282 23.76 13.50 30.40
C THR A 282 24.81 12.45 29.97
N PRO A 283 25.17 11.46 30.81
CA PRO A 283 26.33 10.58 30.59
C PRO A 283 26.13 9.45 29.56
N PHE A 284 25.33 9.66 28.51
CA PHE A 284 25.03 8.63 27.50
C PHE A 284 26.18 8.30 26.53
N GLY A 285 27.27 9.07 26.52
CA GLY A 285 28.46 8.79 25.70
C GLY A 285 29.07 7.40 25.94
N SER A 286 28.90 6.86 27.16
CA SER A 286 29.38 5.51 27.53
C SER A 286 28.54 4.37 26.93
N TRP A 287 27.26 4.60 26.63
CA TRP A 287 26.29 3.54 26.34
C TRP A 287 26.18 3.18 24.84
N LEU A 288 26.44 4.13 23.95
CA LEU A 288 26.41 3.91 22.50
C LEU A 288 27.62 3.11 21.97
N ARG A 289 28.76 3.20 22.65
CA ARG A 289 30.03 2.58 22.22
C ARG A 289 29.97 1.06 21.95
N PRO A 290 29.41 0.20 22.84
CA PRO A 290 29.31 -1.23 22.56
C PRO A 290 28.34 -1.59 21.42
N HIS A 291 27.37 -0.72 21.08
CA HIS A 291 26.36 -1.06 20.08
C HIS A 291 26.90 -0.94 18.63
N LEU A 292 27.85 -0.03 18.36
CA LEU A 292 28.49 0.06 17.05
C LEU A 292 29.46 -1.10 16.80
N GLN A 293 30.18 -1.57 17.83
CA GLN A 293 31.10 -2.71 17.69
C GLN A 293 30.40 -4.04 17.38
N ARG A 294 29.08 -4.13 17.60
CA ARG A 294 28.27 -5.30 17.20
C ARG A 294 27.97 -5.33 15.70
N MET A 295 27.94 -4.18 15.01
CA MET A 295 27.67 -4.12 13.57
C MET A 295 28.86 -4.59 12.74
N THR A 296 30.10 -4.31 13.16
CA THR A 296 31.31 -4.68 12.40
C THR A 296 31.72 -6.15 12.54
N LYS A 297 31.18 -6.90 13.50
CA LYS A 297 31.56 -8.31 13.75
C LYS A 297 30.62 -9.35 13.09
N ILE A 298 29.76 -8.94 12.16
CA ILE A 298 28.79 -9.83 11.49
C ILE A 298 29.24 -10.25 10.08
N ASN A 299 30.22 -9.55 9.48
CA ASN A 299 30.62 -9.78 8.07
C ASN A 299 31.71 -10.84 7.83
N ASN A 300 32.27 -11.47 8.88
CA ASN A 300 33.37 -12.44 8.76
C ASN A 300 32.98 -13.82 9.32
N ILE A 301 31.96 -14.47 8.73
CA ILE A 301 31.75 -15.92 8.82
C ILE A 301 31.25 -16.43 7.46
N SER A 302 32.21 -16.83 6.61
CA SER A 302 32.12 -17.81 5.52
C SER A 302 33.42 -17.74 4.70
N ASP A 303 33.90 -18.88 4.23
CA ASP A 303 35.05 -19.11 3.33
C ASP A 303 36.42 -19.34 4.01
N GLU A 304 36.65 -20.58 4.50
CA GLU A 304 38.00 -21.13 4.71
C GLU A 304 38.02 -22.68 4.63
N GLU A 305 37.71 -23.24 3.45
CA GLU A 305 38.23 -24.55 3.03
C GLU A 305 39.24 -24.30 1.89
N GLY A 306 40.54 -24.44 2.16
CA GLY A 306 41.58 -24.02 1.21
C GLY A 306 43.01 -24.24 1.68
N THR A 307 43.42 -25.52 1.69
CA THR A 307 44.79 -26.07 1.49
C THR A 307 46.06 -25.28 1.83
N GLU A 308 46.98 -26.06 2.44
CA GLU A 308 48.44 -26.00 2.34
C GLU A 308 49.28 -25.10 3.26
N LEU A 309 50.46 -25.65 3.56
CA LEU A 309 51.46 -25.17 4.50
C LEU A 309 52.33 -24.09 3.86
N SER A 310 52.81 -23.15 4.68
CA SER A 310 54.07 -22.46 4.41
C SER A 310 54.78 -22.14 5.71
N TYR A 311 55.94 -22.76 5.90
CA TYR A 311 56.83 -22.48 7.02
C TYR A 311 57.59 -21.17 6.77
N THR A 312 57.56 -20.24 7.72
CA THR A 312 58.55 -19.16 7.82
C THR A 312 59.16 -19.18 9.22
N SER A 313 60.32 -19.81 9.34
CA SER A 313 61.10 -19.81 10.59
C SER A 313 61.80 -18.48 10.79
N GLU A 314 61.44 -17.73 11.84
CA GLU A 314 62.21 -16.57 12.26
C GLU A 314 63.23 -17.00 13.33
N TYR A 315 64.47 -17.19 12.90
CA TYR A 315 65.58 -17.67 13.73
C TYR A 315 66.12 -16.52 14.59
N ASN A 316 65.97 -16.61 15.91
CA ASN A 316 66.64 -15.75 16.88
C ASN A 316 67.48 -16.61 17.83
N ASP A 317 68.78 -16.33 17.85
CA ASP A 317 69.80 -17.14 18.51
C ASP A 317 70.00 -16.71 19.97
N ILE A 318 69.70 -17.59 20.91
CA ILE A 318 70.13 -17.47 22.31
C ILE A 318 70.68 -18.81 22.78
N ASN A 319 72.01 -18.84 22.95
CA ASN A 319 72.82 -19.98 23.36
C ASN A 319 72.67 -20.32 24.86
N SER A 320 73.09 -21.54 25.24
CA SER A 320 73.19 -22.12 26.61
C SER A 320 71.85 -22.42 27.30
N ASN A 321 71.58 -23.63 27.83
CA ASN A 321 72.48 -24.67 28.34
C ASN A 321 72.08 -26.11 27.93
N GLU A 322 72.93 -27.07 28.30
CA GLU A 322 72.72 -28.51 28.19
C GLU A 322 71.57 -29.00 29.10
N GLU A 323 70.71 -29.89 28.57
CA GLU A 323 70.41 -31.17 29.23
C GLU A 323 69.85 -32.17 28.21
N SER A 324 70.17 -33.46 28.35
CA SER A 324 69.98 -34.46 27.29
C SER A 324 68.93 -35.52 27.63
N TYR A 325 67.79 -35.47 26.94
CA TYR A 325 66.68 -36.42 27.12
C TYR A 325 66.40 -37.22 25.85
N ASN A 326 67.06 -38.36 25.72
CA ASN A 326 66.74 -39.38 24.73
C ASN A 326 65.55 -40.23 25.19
N ILE A 327 64.52 -40.37 24.34
CA ILE A 327 63.50 -41.41 24.47
C ILE A 327 63.39 -42.14 23.13
N ALA A 328 63.56 -43.46 23.16
CA ALA A 328 63.62 -44.29 21.95
C ALA A 328 62.22 -44.63 21.41
N TYR A 329 62.11 -44.71 20.08
CA TYR A 329 60.91 -45.15 19.38
C TYR A 329 60.93 -46.69 19.22
N TYR A 330 59.88 -47.38 19.66
CA TYR A 330 59.68 -48.80 19.38
C TYR A 330 58.57 -48.95 18.34
N SER A 331 58.93 -49.43 17.14
CA SER A 331 57.96 -49.88 16.15
C SER A 331 57.59 -51.33 16.43
N GLY A 332 56.29 -51.65 16.40
CA GLY A 332 55.78 -53.01 16.56
C GLY A 332 55.08 -53.47 15.28
N GLU A 333 55.73 -54.33 14.51
CA GLU A 333 55.05 -55.22 13.56
C GLU A 333 54.35 -56.36 14.32
N ASN A 334 53.26 -56.89 13.75
CA ASN A 334 52.62 -58.21 13.97
C ASN A 334 51.27 -58.18 13.22
N TYR A 335 50.86 -59.16 12.40
CA TYR A 335 51.58 -60.29 11.79
C TYR A 335 50.83 -60.72 10.51
#